data_AF-A0A8J4A7M6-F1
#
_entry.id   AF-A0A8J4A7M6-F1
#
_cell.length_a   1.000
_cell.length_b   1.000
_cell.length_c   1.000
_cell.angle_alpha   90.00
_cell.angle_beta   90.00
_cell.angle_gamma   90.00
#
_symmetry.space_group_name_H-M   'P 1'
#
loop_
_entity.id
_entity.type
_entity.pdbx_description
1 polymer ?
#
loop_
_entity_poly.entity_id
_entity_poly.type
_entity_poly.pdbx_seq_one_letter_code
_entity_poly.pdbx_strand_id
1 'polypeptide(L)'
;MSETDPRPSISVTPVPYAPAGPPPGKRPWRIAAVVAVAALLVGAGATMAAFVLPGLYHRLNPTEYTFEVSVWLKSDISVADRDAVRSGLAGIETVDGVRYESREQAYERLKRLFEDSPELVESVTPDLLPESFYFETERAEFDCGILDPVADLPAVDDITVMKVSIETSPPRTPVECG
;
A
#
# COMPACT_ATOMS: atom_id res chain seq x y z
N MET A 1 -36.94 -67.67 97.37
CA MET A 1 -37.17 -68.26 96.04
C MET A 1 -37.08 -67.13 95.04
N SER A 2 -36.16 -67.29 94.08
CA SER A 2 -35.93 -66.39 92.95
C SER A 2 -37.19 -66.26 92.10
N GLU A 3 -37.42 -65.08 91.55
CA GLU A 3 -38.00 -64.97 90.20
C GLU A 3 -37.46 -63.68 89.58
N THR A 4 -36.61 -63.87 88.58
CA THR A 4 -36.01 -62.84 87.73
C THR A 4 -36.90 -62.74 86.50
N ASP A 5 -37.36 -61.55 86.11
CA ASP A 5 -37.88 -61.31 84.76
C ASP A 5 -37.27 -60.01 84.20
N PRO A 6 -36.73 -60.01 82.97
CA PRO A 6 -35.72 -59.05 82.53
C PRO A 6 -36.34 -57.87 81.78
N ARG A 7 -35.81 -56.66 82.04
CA ARG A 7 -36.01 -55.52 81.14
C ARG A 7 -35.16 -55.72 79.88
N PRO A 8 -35.69 -55.44 78.67
CA PRO A 8 -34.86 -55.43 77.47
C PRO A 8 -33.83 -54.30 77.54
N SER A 9 -32.56 -54.67 77.47
CA SER A 9 -31.43 -53.77 77.36
C SER A 9 -31.39 -53.17 75.95
N ILE A 10 -31.73 -51.88 75.81
CA ILE A 10 -31.55 -51.15 74.56
C ILE A 10 -30.09 -50.66 74.52
N SER A 11 -29.30 -51.28 73.65
CA SER A 11 -27.91 -50.86 73.39
C SER A 11 -27.93 -49.60 72.53
N VAL A 12 -27.59 -48.45 73.13
CA VAL A 12 -27.33 -47.22 72.38
C VAL A 12 -25.85 -47.22 71.99
N THR A 13 -25.56 -47.42 70.72
CA THR A 13 -24.20 -47.29 70.19
C THR A 13 -23.85 -45.80 70.09
N PRO A 14 -22.73 -45.32 70.66
CA PRO A 14 -22.31 -43.94 70.45
C PRO A 14 -21.86 -43.74 69.00
N VAL A 15 -22.43 -42.74 68.32
CA VAL A 15 -21.99 -42.30 66.98
C VAL A 15 -20.66 -41.55 67.15
N PRO A 16 -19.57 -41.92 66.45
CA PRO A 16 -18.31 -41.21 66.56
C PRO A 16 -18.44 -39.78 66.02
N TYR A 17 -18.05 -38.79 66.82
CA TYR A 17 -17.95 -37.40 66.36
C TYR A 17 -16.71 -37.25 65.47
N ALA A 18 -16.93 -37.08 64.16
CA ALA A 18 -15.86 -36.74 63.22
C ALA A 18 -15.48 -35.26 63.43
N PRO A 19 -14.18 -34.91 63.59
CA PRO A 19 -13.78 -33.52 63.71
C PRO A 19 -14.15 -32.76 62.43
N ALA A 20 -14.69 -31.55 62.59
CA ALA A 20 -14.98 -30.66 61.48
C ALA A 20 -13.70 -30.43 60.66
N GLY A 21 -13.75 -30.75 59.36
CA GLY A 21 -12.64 -30.51 58.45
C GLY A 21 -12.25 -29.02 58.38
N PRO A 22 -11.00 -28.70 57.98
CA PRO A 22 -10.57 -27.32 57.85
C PRO A 22 -11.44 -26.56 56.82
N PRO A 23 -11.75 -25.28 57.05
CA PRO A 23 -12.54 -24.50 56.10
C PRO A 23 -11.82 -24.40 54.75
N PRO A 24 -12.54 -24.42 53.62
CA PRO A 24 -11.92 -24.36 52.30
C PRO A 24 -11.13 -23.06 52.13
N GLY A 25 -9.86 -23.20 51.74
CA GLY A 25 -8.92 -22.09 51.57
C GLY A 25 -9.33 -21.13 50.45
N LYS A 26 -9.66 -19.88 50.79
CA LYS A 26 -10.14 -18.82 49.87
C LYS A 26 -9.03 -18.18 49.02
N ARG A 27 -8.18 -18.95 48.34
CA ARG A 27 -6.94 -18.41 47.72
C ARG A 27 -6.58 -18.75 46.25
N PRO A 28 -7.26 -19.61 45.47
CA PRO A 28 -6.86 -19.84 44.07
C PRO A 28 -7.51 -18.86 43.06
N TRP A 29 -8.66 -18.27 43.38
CA TRP A 29 -9.43 -17.50 42.38
C TRP A 29 -8.82 -16.14 42.02
N ARG A 30 -8.16 -15.46 42.98
CA ARG A 30 -7.52 -14.15 42.72
C ARG A 30 -6.35 -14.28 41.76
N ILE A 31 -5.55 -15.33 41.90
CA ILE A 31 -4.41 -15.60 40.99
C ILE A 31 -4.95 -15.94 39.60
N ALA A 32 -5.97 -16.80 39.52
CA ALA A 32 -6.63 -17.13 38.26
C ALA A 32 -7.23 -15.88 37.56
N ALA A 33 -7.85 -14.97 38.32
CA ALA A 33 -8.41 -13.74 37.78
C ALA A 33 -7.32 -12.79 37.24
N VAL A 34 -6.20 -12.61 37.95
CA VAL A 34 -5.08 -11.78 37.48
C VAL A 34 -4.46 -12.35 36.22
N VAL A 35 -4.26 -13.66 36.14
CA VAL A 35 -3.74 -14.33 34.94
C VAL A 35 -4.69 -14.17 33.76
N ALA A 36 -6.00 -14.35 33.97
CA ALA A 36 -6.99 -14.17 32.91
C ALA A 36 -7.02 -12.72 32.38
N VAL A 37 -6.96 -11.71 33.26
CA VAL A 37 -6.90 -10.31 32.84
C VAL A 37 -5.59 -10.00 32.11
N ALA A 38 -4.45 -10.50 32.59
CA ALA A 38 -3.17 -10.31 31.90
C ALA A 38 -3.18 -10.95 30.50
N ALA A 39 -3.73 -12.16 30.35
CA ALA A 39 -3.87 -12.82 29.05
C ALA A 39 -4.78 -12.03 28.09
N LEU A 40 -5.89 -11.48 28.58
CA LEU A 40 -6.77 -10.61 27.80
C LEU A 40 -6.07 -9.32 27.38
N LEU A 41 -5.30 -8.68 28.26
CA LEU A 41 -4.56 -7.46 27.93
C LEU A 41 -3.45 -7.73 26.91
N VAL A 42 -2.74 -8.86 27.02
CA VAL A 42 -1.75 -9.28 26.02
C VAL A 42 -2.42 -9.58 24.68
N GLY A 43 -3.54 -10.29 24.68
CA GLY A 43 -4.31 -10.57 23.46
C GLY A 43 -4.87 -9.31 22.80
N ALA A 44 -5.45 -8.40 23.58
CA ALA A 44 -5.94 -7.10 23.12
C ALA A 44 -4.80 -6.21 22.61
N GLY A 45 -3.67 -6.19 23.30
CA GLY A 45 -2.48 -5.46 22.88
C GLY A 45 -1.89 -6.01 21.57
N ALA A 46 -1.79 -7.33 21.44
CA ALA A 46 -1.29 -7.99 20.23
C ALA A 46 -2.24 -7.78 19.04
N THR A 47 -3.56 -7.90 19.25
CA THR A 47 -4.54 -7.60 18.20
C THR A 47 -4.51 -6.13 17.81
N MET A 48 -4.50 -5.19 18.76
CA MET A 48 -4.39 -3.77 18.45
C MET A 48 -3.09 -3.44 17.70
N ALA A 49 -1.95 -4.01 18.12
CA ALA A 49 -0.69 -3.85 17.41
C ALA A 49 -0.76 -4.42 15.99
N ALA A 50 -1.40 -5.58 15.77
CA ALA A 50 -1.56 -6.16 14.45
C ALA A 50 -2.40 -5.29 13.49
N PHE A 51 -3.33 -4.47 14.01
CA PHE A 51 -4.08 -3.52 13.19
C PHE A 51 -3.38 -2.17 12.99
N VAL A 52 -2.64 -1.68 14.00
CA VAL A 52 -2.01 -0.36 13.97
C VAL A 52 -0.64 -0.37 13.29
N LEU A 53 0.19 -1.38 13.57
CA LEU A 53 1.57 -1.43 13.09
C LEU A 53 1.68 -1.48 11.56
N PRO A 54 0.84 -2.23 10.80
CA PRO A 54 0.91 -2.21 9.34
C PRO A 54 0.64 -0.81 8.76
N GLY A 55 -0.34 -0.09 9.29
CA GLY A 55 -0.65 1.27 8.85
C GLY A 55 0.47 2.26 9.15
N LEU A 56 1.13 2.12 10.30
CA LEU A 56 2.32 2.91 10.63
C LEU A 56 3.50 2.56 9.72
N TYR A 57 3.71 1.26 9.45
CA TYR A 57 4.78 0.79 8.58
C TYR A 57 4.63 1.29 7.14
N HIS A 58 3.43 1.26 6.56
CA HIS A 58 3.17 1.83 5.24
C HIS A 58 3.33 3.35 5.18
N ARG A 59 3.04 4.08 6.26
CA ARG A 59 3.32 5.53 6.30
C ARG A 59 4.82 5.84 6.34
N LEU A 60 5.60 5.00 7.02
CA LEU A 60 7.04 5.19 7.14
C LEU A 60 7.81 4.68 5.92
N ASN A 61 7.27 3.68 5.23
CA ASN A 61 7.85 3.08 4.03
C ASN A 61 6.77 3.02 2.93
N PRO A 62 6.39 4.18 2.35
CA PRO A 62 5.46 4.18 1.22
C PRO A 62 6.09 3.41 0.06
N THR A 63 5.29 2.57 -0.60
CA THR A 63 5.72 1.91 -1.84
C THR A 63 5.83 2.95 -2.93
N GLU A 64 7.04 3.19 -3.41
CA GLU A 64 7.27 4.07 -4.56
C GLU A 64 6.91 3.33 -5.85
N TYR A 65 6.21 4.04 -6.73
CA TYR A 65 5.91 3.62 -8.09
C TYR A 65 6.65 4.53 -9.05
N THR A 66 7.10 3.97 -10.17
CA THR A 66 7.64 4.74 -11.27
C THR A 66 6.49 5.24 -12.15
N PHE A 67 6.50 6.53 -12.46
CA PHE A 67 5.58 7.15 -13.40
C PHE A 67 6.37 7.62 -14.62
N GLU A 68 5.94 7.20 -15.81
CA GLU A 68 6.45 7.66 -17.09
C GLU A 68 5.56 8.80 -17.58
N VAL A 69 6.15 9.98 -17.77
CA VAL A 69 5.43 11.18 -18.22
C VAL A 69 5.89 11.53 -19.63
N SER A 70 4.92 11.73 -20.52
CA SER A 70 5.11 12.17 -21.90
C SER A 70 4.38 13.50 -22.11
N VAL A 71 5.11 14.55 -22.42
CA VAL A 71 4.56 15.86 -22.80
C VAL A 71 4.68 16.00 -24.30
N TRP A 72 3.54 15.99 -24.99
CA TRP A 72 3.44 16.10 -26.44
C TRP A 72 3.32 17.57 -26.85
N LEU A 73 4.09 17.96 -27.86
CA LEU A 73 4.12 19.32 -28.37
C LEU A 73 3.32 19.46 -29.65
N LYS A 74 2.79 20.66 -29.89
CA LYS A 74 2.10 21.00 -31.15
C LYS A 74 3.07 21.03 -32.34
N SER A 75 2.52 20.88 -33.55
CA SER A 75 3.26 20.83 -34.82
C SER A 75 3.95 22.13 -35.22
N ASP A 76 3.55 23.28 -34.68
CA ASP A 76 4.02 24.59 -35.14
C ASP A 76 4.46 25.46 -33.96
N ILE A 77 5.38 24.94 -33.15
CA ILE A 77 5.95 25.66 -32.01
C ILE A 77 7.27 26.34 -32.38
N SER A 78 7.55 27.50 -31.79
CA SER A 78 8.84 28.15 -31.92
C SER A 78 9.90 27.50 -31.02
N VAL A 79 11.18 27.82 -31.28
CA VAL A 79 12.28 27.42 -30.38
C VAL A 79 12.07 27.98 -28.96
N ALA A 80 11.57 29.21 -28.85
CA ALA A 80 11.29 29.84 -27.56
C ALA A 80 10.17 29.14 -26.80
N ASP A 81 9.12 28.70 -27.50
CA ASP A 81 8.02 27.93 -26.92
C ASP A 81 8.50 26.58 -26.38
N ARG A 82 9.32 25.86 -27.16
CA ARG A 82 9.95 24.61 -26.71
C ARG A 82 10.83 24.81 -25.48
N ASP A 83 11.61 25.88 -25.45
CA ASP A 83 12.50 26.18 -24.34
C ASP A 83 11.72 26.60 -23.07
N ALA A 84 10.54 27.22 -23.24
CA ALA A 84 9.62 27.48 -22.15
C ALA A 84 9.09 26.18 -21.53
N VAL A 85 8.67 25.21 -22.35
CA VAL A 85 8.26 23.88 -21.86
C VAL A 85 9.42 23.19 -21.13
N ARG A 86 10.62 23.16 -21.74
CA ARG A 86 11.82 22.58 -21.11
C ARG A 86 12.10 23.21 -19.74
N SER A 87 11.96 24.53 -19.64
CA SER A 87 12.20 25.26 -18.40
C SER A 87 11.14 24.95 -17.34
N GLY A 88 9.87 24.81 -17.73
CA GLY A 88 8.78 24.42 -16.84
C GLY A 88 8.97 23.01 -16.25
N LEU A 89 9.60 22.09 -17.01
CA LEU A 89 9.91 20.73 -16.54
C LEU A 89 11.15 20.65 -15.64
N ALA A 90 12.02 21.66 -15.61
CA ALA A 90 13.30 21.59 -14.91
C ALA A 90 13.19 21.51 -13.37
N GLY A 91 12.04 21.90 -12.81
CA GLY A 91 11.77 21.83 -11.36
C GLY A 91 11.25 20.48 -10.89
N ILE A 92 11.01 19.53 -11.80
CA ILE A 92 10.44 18.22 -11.48
C ILE A 92 11.57 17.28 -11.07
N GLU A 93 11.38 16.57 -9.95
CA GLU A 93 12.29 15.48 -9.56
C GLU A 93 12.12 14.30 -10.53
N THR A 94 13.20 13.99 -11.24
CA THR A 94 13.24 12.94 -12.28
C THR A 94 14.33 11.92 -11.97
N VAL A 95 14.13 10.66 -12.39
CA VAL A 95 15.12 9.58 -12.24
C VAL A 95 16.38 9.87 -13.07
N ASP A 96 16.21 10.10 -14.38
CA ASP A 96 17.31 10.25 -15.35
C ASP A 96 17.29 11.59 -16.11
N GLY A 97 16.56 12.57 -15.60
CA GLY A 97 16.37 13.86 -16.28
C GLY A 97 15.24 13.85 -17.32
N VAL A 98 15.11 14.98 -18.02
CA VAL A 98 14.12 15.17 -19.07
C VAL A 98 14.75 14.97 -20.44
N ARG A 99 14.29 13.96 -21.17
CA ARG A 99 14.70 13.65 -22.53
C ARG A 99 13.78 14.35 -23.53
N TYR A 100 14.36 15.17 -24.40
CA TYR A 100 13.67 15.71 -25.55
C TYR A 100 13.78 14.74 -26.74
N GLU A 101 12.69 14.59 -27.48
CA GLU A 101 12.63 13.83 -28.71
C GLU A 101 12.11 14.72 -29.84
N SER A 102 12.97 14.92 -30.85
CA SER A 102 12.59 15.56 -32.12
C SER A 102 11.71 14.67 -32.98
N ARG A 103 11.04 15.25 -33.98
CA ARG A 103 10.25 14.52 -34.98
C ARG A 103 11.05 13.44 -35.70
N GLU A 104 12.28 13.76 -36.05
CA GLU A 104 13.19 12.83 -36.71
C GLU A 104 13.51 11.65 -35.78
N GLN A 105 13.80 11.92 -34.50
CA GLN A 105 14.06 10.87 -33.51
C GLN A 105 12.82 10.01 -33.25
N ALA A 106 11.63 10.62 -33.19
CA ALA A 106 10.36 9.90 -33.05
C ALA A 106 10.12 9.00 -34.27
N TYR A 107 10.41 9.48 -35.48
CA TYR A 107 10.32 8.69 -36.71
C TYR A 107 11.30 7.51 -36.72
N GLU A 108 12.55 7.74 -36.31
CA GLU A 108 13.52 6.66 -36.16
C GLU A 108 13.09 5.63 -35.10
N ARG A 109 12.48 6.07 -33.99
CA ARG A 109 11.93 5.17 -32.98
C ARG A 109 10.77 4.35 -33.55
N LEU A 110 9.87 4.99 -34.30
CA LEU A 110 8.74 4.33 -34.93
C LEU A 110 9.17 3.24 -35.90
N LYS A 111 10.18 3.51 -36.74
CA LYS A 111 10.77 2.51 -37.65
C LYS A 111 11.35 1.31 -36.91
N ARG A 112 12.00 1.53 -35.75
CA ARG A 112 12.49 0.43 -34.91
C ARG A 112 11.37 -0.37 -34.25
N LEU A 113 10.32 0.31 -33.78
CA LEU A 113 9.16 -0.33 -33.14
C LEU A 113 8.41 -1.27 -34.10
N PHE A 114 8.38 -0.93 -35.38
CA PHE A 114 7.71 -1.69 -36.43
C PHE A 114 8.70 -2.30 -37.43
N GLU A 115 9.90 -2.68 -36.97
CA GLU A 115 10.91 -3.29 -37.84
C GLU A 115 10.44 -4.60 -38.48
N ASP A 116 9.58 -5.35 -37.78
CA ASP A 116 8.94 -6.58 -38.24
C ASP A 116 7.75 -6.34 -39.20
N SER A 117 7.30 -5.09 -39.34
CA SER A 117 6.13 -4.72 -40.17
C SER A 117 6.31 -3.31 -40.75
N PRO A 118 7.34 -3.10 -41.60
CA PRO A 118 7.72 -1.78 -42.12
C PRO A 118 6.59 -1.10 -42.91
N GLU A 119 5.68 -1.87 -43.51
CA GLU A 119 4.48 -1.39 -44.20
C GLU A 119 3.59 -0.51 -43.31
N LEU A 120 3.66 -0.66 -41.98
CA LEU A 120 2.94 0.17 -41.02
C LEU A 120 3.52 1.58 -40.88
N VAL A 121 4.75 1.81 -41.35
CA VAL A 121 5.48 3.09 -41.25
C VAL A 121 5.64 3.77 -42.61
N GLU A 122 5.43 3.07 -43.72
CA GLU A 122 5.64 3.58 -45.09
C GLU A 122 4.82 4.85 -45.41
N SER A 123 3.63 4.99 -44.81
CA SER A 123 2.75 6.15 -45.02
C SER A 123 2.95 7.27 -44.00
N VAL A 124 3.81 7.07 -43.01
CA VAL A 124 4.09 8.06 -41.96
C VAL A 124 5.33 8.86 -42.34
N THR A 125 5.19 10.19 -42.37
CA THR A 125 6.31 11.11 -42.53
C THR A 125 6.66 11.75 -41.18
N PRO A 126 7.93 12.18 -40.96
CA PRO A 126 8.34 12.78 -39.68
C PRO A 126 7.50 13.98 -39.26
N ASP A 127 7.00 14.78 -40.20
CA ASP A 127 6.16 15.95 -39.93
C ASP A 127 4.80 15.62 -39.31
N LEU A 128 4.34 14.36 -39.43
CA LEU A 128 3.12 13.87 -38.78
C LEU A 128 3.35 13.43 -37.32
N LEU A 129 4.62 13.37 -36.88
CA LEU A 129 4.96 12.98 -35.52
C LEU A 129 5.20 14.22 -34.66
N PRO A 130 4.58 14.31 -33.47
CA PRO A 130 4.82 15.40 -32.55
C PRO A 130 6.25 15.32 -31.99
N GLU A 131 6.80 16.49 -31.65
CA GLU A 131 7.93 16.57 -30.74
C GLU A 131 7.45 16.28 -29.32
N SER A 132 8.33 15.77 -28.46
CA SER A 132 7.92 15.41 -27.10
C SER A 132 9.05 15.51 -26.08
N PHE A 133 8.66 15.67 -24.81
CA PHE A 133 9.52 15.49 -23.66
C PHE A 133 9.10 14.27 -22.87
N TYR A 134 10.08 13.45 -22.48
CA TYR A 134 9.90 12.24 -21.69
C TYR A 134 10.72 12.33 -20.42
N PHE A 135 10.13 11.93 -19.30
CA PHE A 135 10.87 11.73 -18.06
C PHE A 135 10.18 10.68 -17.20
N GLU A 136 10.96 10.08 -16.31
CA GLU A 136 10.48 9.17 -15.28
C GLU A 136 10.62 9.83 -13.91
N THR A 137 9.69 9.52 -13.01
CA THR A 137 9.71 10.01 -11.63
C THR A 137 9.18 8.93 -10.68
N GLU A 138 9.78 8.82 -9.51
CA GLU A 138 9.43 7.83 -8.50
C GLU A 138 8.66 8.49 -7.37
N ARG A 139 7.41 8.06 -7.13
CA ARG A 139 6.55 8.62 -6.08
C ARG A 139 5.60 7.57 -5.54
N ALA A 140 5.10 7.77 -4.32
CA ALA A 140 4.03 6.93 -3.76
C ALA A 140 2.72 7.11 -4.55
N GLU A 141 2.41 8.34 -4.93
CA GLU A 141 1.25 8.74 -5.75
C GLU A 141 1.67 9.88 -6.68
N PHE A 142 1.01 10.01 -7.83
CA PHE A 142 1.30 11.08 -8.78
C PHE A 142 0.35 12.26 -8.55
N ASP A 143 0.93 13.42 -8.21
CA ASP A 143 0.21 14.69 -8.11
C ASP A 143 0.27 15.41 -9.46
N CYS A 144 -0.88 15.56 -10.11
CA CYS A 144 -1.00 16.26 -11.39
C CYS A 144 -0.58 17.74 -11.30
N GLY A 145 -0.64 18.37 -10.12
CA GLY A 145 -0.25 19.77 -9.93
C GLY A 145 1.24 20.04 -10.21
N ILE A 146 2.08 19.00 -10.22
CA ILE A 146 3.50 19.09 -10.61
C ILE A 146 3.65 19.49 -12.09
N LEU A 147 2.61 19.27 -12.91
CA LEU A 147 2.60 19.57 -14.34
C LEU A 147 1.95 20.92 -14.67
N ASP A 148 1.34 21.61 -13.70
CA ASP A 148 0.72 22.93 -13.89
C ASP A 148 1.63 23.94 -14.61
N PRO A 149 2.95 24.01 -14.34
CA PRO A 149 3.83 24.96 -15.02
C PRO A 149 3.92 24.77 -16.55
N VAL A 150 3.55 23.59 -17.05
CA VAL A 150 3.60 23.25 -18.48
C VAL A 150 2.24 22.98 -19.10
N ALA A 151 1.24 22.54 -18.32
CA ALA A 151 -0.08 22.18 -18.82
C ALA A 151 -0.77 23.31 -19.58
N ASP A 152 -0.63 24.55 -19.12
CA ASP A 152 -1.24 25.73 -19.73
C ASP A 152 -0.39 26.38 -20.84
N LEU A 153 0.79 25.84 -21.15
CA LEU A 153 1.66 26.44 -22.15
C LEU A 153 1.05 26.23 -23.55
N PRO A 154 1.01 27.27 -24.41
CA PRO A 154 0.40 27.17 -25.74
C PRO A 154 1.07 26.12 -26.64
N ALA A 155 2.33 25.78 -26.33
CA ALA A 155 3.14 24.81 -27.04
C ALA A 155 2.76 23.34 -26.78
N VAL A 156 2.11 23.08 -25.64
CA VAL A 156 1.72 21.73 -25.22
C VAL A 156 0.41 21.34 -25.89
N ASP A 157 0.38 20.13 -26.42
CA ASP A 157 -0.79 19.51 -27.04
C ASP A 157 -1.50 18.57 -26.07
N ASP A 158 -0.73 17.67 -25.44
CA ASP A 158 -1.24 16.71 -24.48
C ASP A 158 -0.17 16.32 -23.45
N ILE A 159 -0.59 15.87 -22.27
CA ILE A 159 0.31 15.29 -21.27
C ILE A 159 -0.24 13.93 -20.84
N THR A 160 0.52 12.89 -21.15
CA THR A 160 0.21 11.51 -20.76
C THR A 160 1.04 11.10 -19.56
N VAL A 161 0.39 10.59 -18.52
CA VAL A 161 1.06 10.03 -17.33
C VAL A 161 0.69 8.56 -17.20
N MET A 162 1.72 7.71 -17.16
CA MET A 162 1.56 6.25 -17.07
C MET A 162 2.20 5.74 -15.79
N LYS A 163 1.42 5.05 -14.97
CA LYS A 163 1.97 4.30 -13.83
C LYS A 163 2.59 3.00 -14.34
N VAL A 164 3.88 2.82 -14.08
CA VAL A 164 4.63 1.61 -14.45
C VAL A 164 4.60 0.62 -13.28
N SER A 165 4.03 -0.56 -13.50
CA SER A 165 4.03 -1.65 -12.53
C SER A 165 5.24 -2.56 -12.75
N ILE A 166 6.03 -2.78 -11.69
CA ILE A 166 7.27 -3.58 -11.69
C ILE A 166 7.00 -5.10 -11.63
N GLU A 167 5.75 -5.52 -11.36
CA GLU A 167 5.39 -6.93 -11.46
C GLU A 167 5.30 -7.35 -12.93
N THR A 168 5.64 -8.61 -13.20
CA THR A 168 5.65 -9.26 -14.51
C THR A 168 4.30 -9.05 -15.23
N SER A 169 4.21 -7.98 -16.02
CA SER A 169 3.08 -7.62 -16.89
C SER A 169 1.70 -7.52 -16.20
N PRO A 170 1.39 -6.40 -15.53
CA PRO A 170 0.09 -5.74 -15.63
C PRO A 170 0.15 -4.57 -16.64
N PRO A 171 -0.99 -4.12 -17.18
CA PRO A 171 -1.03 -3.00 -18.12
C PRO A 171 -0.59 -1.70 -17.44
N ARG A 172 0.17 -0.86 -18.17
CA ARG A 172 0.37 0.55 -17.80
C ARG A 172 -1.00 1.17 -17.56
N THR A 173 -1.20 1.76 -16.39
CA THR A 173 -2.46 2.40 -16.05
C THR A 173 -2.33 3.90 -16.28
N PRO A 174 -3.17 4.49 -17.15
CA PRO A 174 -3.23 5.94 -17.28
C PRO A 174 -3.58 6.57 -15.94
N VAL A 175 -2.91 7.66 -15.61
CA VAL A 175 -3.30 8.54 -14.51
C VAL A 175 -4.14 9.67 -15.12
N GLU A 176 -5.37 9.82 -14.64
CA GLU A 176 -6.28 10.89 -15.11
C GLU A 176 -5.88 12.22 -14.45
N CYS A 177 -5.14 13.04 -15.19
CA CYS A 177 -5.01 14.46 -14.91
C CYS A 177 -6.10 15.18 -15.73
N GLY A 178 -7.14 15.65 -15.05
CA GLY A 178 -8.39 16.14 -15.66
C GLY A 178 -8.27 17.46 -16.40
#